data_AF-A0A431J3Z6-F1
#
_entry.id   AF-A0A431J3Z6-F1
#
_cell.length_a   1.000
_cell.length_b   1.000
_cell.length_c   1.000
_cell.angle_alpha   90.00
_cell.angle_beta   90.00
_cell.angle_gamma   90.00
#
_symmetry.space_group_name_H-M   'P 1'
#
loop_
_entity.id
_entity.type
_entity.pdbx_description
1 polymer ?
#
loop_
_entity_poly.entity_id
_entity_poly.type
_entity_poly.pdbx_seq_one_letter_code
_entity_poly.pdbx_strand_id
1 'polypeptide(L)'
;MTTNSINYSLGDVVRFKNYKRNQNDKEAYYVVIQEASEKQELVLFVLNSNRYYSSGTTIIPEYPEDDLERTMLLASDLIHEEVVIKEHCFNDIVQGRVIAFEESDSPICFHLKEESLHSNFKFQFRSQIKYPLAGNLLVRLDY
;
A
#
# COMPACT_ATOMS: atom_id res chain seq x y z
N MET A 1 -1.87 -4.46 -34.29
CA MET A 1 -2.61 -3.73 -33.23
C MET A 1 -1.67 -3.64 -32.06
N THR A 2 -1.09 -2.49 -31.80
CA THR A 2 -0.22 -2.26 -30.64
C THR A 2 -1.12 -2.06 -29.43
N THR A 3 -1.34 -3.12 -28.66
CA THR A 3 -1.81 -2.98 -27.29
C THR A 3 -0.75 -2.17 -26.55
N ASN A 4 -1.09 -0.97 -26.13
CA ASN A 4 -0.32 -0.28 -25.09
C ASN A 4 -0.54 -1.10 -23.81
N SER A 5 0.25 -2.15 -23.62
CA SER A 5 0.29 -2.92 -22.38
C SER A 5 0.59 -1.93 -21.25
N ILE A 6 -0.36 -1.73 -20.34
CA ILE A 6 -0.11 -0.95 -19.14
C ILE A 6 0.79 -1.82 -18.26
N ASN A 7 2.10 -1.71 -18.47
CA ASN A 7 3.07 -2.39 -17.62
C ASN A 7 3.09 -1.66 -16.30
N TYR A 8 2.80 -2.35 -15.20
CA TYR A 8 3.03 -1.87 -13.83
C TYR A 8 4.39 -2.36 -13.35
N SER A 9 5.08 -1.53 -12.57
CA SER A 9 6.42 -1.83 -12.06
C SER A 9 6.40 -2.06 -10.56
N LEU A 10 7.36 -2.84 -10.06
CA LEU A 10 7.52 -3.09 -8.62
C LEU A 10 7.52 -1.77 -7.82
N GLY A 11 6.68 -1.70 -6.79
CA GLY A 11 6.55 -0.52 -5.94
C GLY A 11 5.58 0.56 -6.45
N ASP A 12 5.02 0.40 -7.65
CA ASP A 12 3.95 1.28 -8.14
C ASP A 12 2.74 1.21 -7.20
N VAL A 13 2.18 2.37 -6.87
CA VAL A 13 0.90 2.46 -6.16
C VAL A 13 -0.24 2.48 -7.17
N VAL A 14 -1.18 1.58 -6.99
CA VAL A 14 -2.34 1.41 -7.87
C VAL A 14 -3.64 1.40 -7.08
N ARG A 15 -4.74 1.68 -7.77
CA ARG A 15 -6.10 1.55 -7.27
C ARG A 15 -7.02 1.00 -8.36
N PHE A 16 -8.16 0.46 -7.95
CA PHE A 16 -9.23 0.10 -8.89
C PHE A 16 -9.98 1.36 -9.33
N LYS A 17 -10.13 1.56 -10.65
CA LYS A 17 -10.75 2.75 -11.27
C LYS A 17 -12.15 3.06 -10.71
N ASN A 18 -12.92 2.01 -10.39
CA ASN A 18 -14.32 2.09 -9.97
C ASN A 18 -14.57 1.62 -8.52
N TYR A 19 -13.59 1.76 -7.62
CA TYR A 19 -13.74 1.29 -6.22
C TYR A 19 -14.77 2.09 -5.41
N LYS A 20 -14.70 3.43 -5.51
CA LYS A 20 -15.60 4.34 -4.78
C LYS A 20 -17.01 4.27 -5.35
N ARG A 21 -18.00 4.14 -4.46
CA ARG A 21 -19.43 4.27 -4.82
C ARG A 21 -19.88 5.70 -4.70
N ASN A 22 -19.31 6.44 -3.74
CA ASN A 22 -19.57 7.85 -3.50
C ASN A 22 -18.24 8.63 -3.42
N GLN A 23 -18.29 9.93 -3.67
CA GLN A 23 -17.10 10.80 -3.61
C GLN A 23 -16.41 10.80 -2.23
N ASN A 24 -17.19 10.66 -1.16
CA ASN A 24 -16.70 10.67 0.22
C ASN A 24 -16.18 9.33 0.73
N ASP A 25 -16.34 8.25 -0.06
CA ASP A 25 -15.74 6.97 0.31
C ASP A 25 -14.21 7.14 0.36
N LYS A 26 -13.53 6.34 1.17
CA LYS A 26 -12.07 6.22 1.13
C LYS A 26 -11.67 5.32 -0.06
N GLU A 27 -10.48 5.56 -0.62
CA GLU A 27 -9.92 4.69 -1.67
C GLU A 27 -9.39 3.38 -1.06
N ALA A 28 -9.19 2.38 -1.91
CA ALA A 28 -8.39 1.20 -1.60
C ALA A 28 -7.11 1.28 -2.42
N TYR A 29 -5.96 1.32 -1.74
CA TYR A 29 -4.65 1.41 -2.34
C TYR A 29 -3.94 0.07 -2.27
N TYR A 30 -3.15 -0.19 -3.31
CA TYR A 30 -2.37 -1.39 -3.45
C TYR A 30 -0.97 -1.05 -3.96
N VAL A 31 0.00 -1.90 -3.67
CA VAL A 31 1.36 -1.79 -4.21
C VAL A 31 1.68 -3.02 -5.03
N VAL A 32 2.28 -2.82 -6.19
CA VAL A 32 2.76 -3.90 -7.03
C VAL A 32 3.95 -4.57 -6.36
N ILE A 33 3.84 -5.88 -6.10
CA ILE A 33 4.90 -6.69 -5.49
C ILE A 33 5.47 -7.75 -6.45
N GLN A 34 4.77 -8.04 -7.55
CA GLN A 34 5.28 -8.82 -8.67
C GLN A 34 4.76 -8.23 -9.97
N GLU A 35 5.66 -8.02 -10.93
CA GLU A 35 5.33 -7.52 -12.26
C GLU A 35 4.73 -8.64 -13.13
N ALA A 36 3.76 -8.28 -13.98
CA ALA A 36 3.22 -9.23 -14.95
C ALA A 36 4.23 -9.54 -16.05
N SER A 37 4.32 -10.80 -16.44
CA SER A 37 5.06 -11.26 -17.62
C SER A 37 4.32 -12.40 -18.30
N GLU A 38 4.84 -12.93 -19.40
CA GLU A 38 4.26 -14.11 -20.07
C GLU A 38 4.13 -15.34 -19.14
N LYS A 39 4.87 -15.37 -18.02
CA LYS A 39 4.93 -16.51 -17.10
C LYS A 39 4.49 -16.17 -15.67
N GLN A 40 4.17 -14.91 -15.40
CA GLN A 40 3.90 -14.42 -14.06
C GLN A 40 2.70 -13.48 -14.08
N GLU A 41 1.80 -13.67 -13.12
CA GLU A 41 0.68 -12.77 -12.91
C GLU A 41 1.14 -11.50 -12.19
N LEU A 42 0.42 -10.40 -12.40
CA LEU A 42 0.58 -9.20 -11.57
C LEU A 42 0.16 -9.55 -10.15
N VAL A 43 0.98 -9.25 -9.16
CA VAL A 43 0.64 -9.48 -7.76
C VAL A 43 0.66 -8.15 -7.02
N LEU A 44 -0.40 -7.91 -6.25
CA LEU A 44 -0.62 -6.68 -5.51
C LEU A 44 -0.67 -6.95 -4.01
N PHE A 45 -0.06 -6.07 -3.23
CA PHE A 45 -0.18 -6.02 -1.78
C PHE A 45 -1.20 -4.96 -1.37
N VAL A 46 -2.12 -5.31 -0.49
CA VAL A 46 -3.15 -4.42 0.04
C VAL A 46 -2.53 -3.46 1.06
N LEU A 47 -2.48 -2.16 0.75
CA LEU A 47 -1.90 -1.17 1.65
C LEU A 47 -2.81 -0.83 2.81
N ASN A 48 -4.07 -0.48 2.54
CA ASN A 48 -5.05 -0.18 3.57
C ASN A 48 -6.21 -1.18 3.58
N SER A 49 -6.63 -1.58 4.79
CA SER A 49 -7.80 -2.43 4.98
C SER A 49 -9.02 -1.78 4.34
N ASN A 50 -9.76 -2.55 3.55
CA ASN A 50 -10.87 -2.09 2.75
C ASN A 50 -12.06 -3.06 2.85
N ARG A 51 -13.11 -2.84 2.06
CA ARG A 51 -14.34 -3.64 2.16
C ARG A 51 -14.17 -5.12 1.78
N TYR A 52 -13.08 -5.46 1.09
CA TYR A 52 -12.83 -6.81 0.57
C TYR A 52 -11.63 -7.47 1.24
N TYR A 53 -10.60 -6.69 1.57
CA TYR A 53 -9.31 -7.23 2.01
C TYR A 53 -8.75 -6.45 3.19
N SER A 54 -8.11 -7.16 4.11
CA SER A 54 -7.30 -6.58 5.18
C SER A 54 -5.95 -6.10 4.62
N SER A 55 -5.40 -5.01 5.19
CA SER A 55 -4.02 -4.60 4.94
C SER A 55 -3.06 -5.76 5.22
N GLY A 56 -1.97 -5.85 4.45
CA GLY A 56 -1.02 -6.95 4.59
C GLY A 56 -1.32 -8.19 3.75
N THR A 57 -2.47 -8.21 3.08
CA THR A 57 -2.91 -9.31 2.22
C THR A 57 -2.38 -9.12 0.80
N THR A 58 -2.18 -10.23 0.10
CA THR A 58 -1.78 -10.25 -1.31
C THR A 58 -2.94 -10.68 -2.19
N ILE A 59 -3.11 -10.04 -3.35
CA ILE A 59 -4.16 -10.36 -4.33
C ILE A 59 -3.59 -10.41 -5.75
N ILE A 60 -4.25 -11.20 -6.60
CA ILE A 60 -4.00 -11.24 -8.05
C ILE A 60 -5.25 -10.67 -8.73
N PRO A 61 -5.16 -9.53 -9.44
CA PRO A 61 -6.28 -8.96 -10.16
C PRO A 61 -6.59 -9.76 -11.43
N GLU A 62 -7.87 -9.98 -11.73
CA GLU A 62 -8.29 -10.74 -12.91
C GLU A 62 -8.05 -9.98 -14.23
N TYR A 63 -8.33 -8.67 -14.26
CA TYR A 63 -8.23 -7.82 -15.46
C TYR A 63 -7.46 -6.51 -15.18
N PRO A 64 -6.15 -6.58 -14.86
CA PRO A 64 -5.39 -5.43 -14.39
C PRO A 64 -5.36 -4.26 -15.38
N GLU A 65 -5.29 -4.50 -16.69
CA GLU A 65 -5.25 -3.44 -17.71
C GLU A 65 -6.57 -2.63 -17.77
N ASP A 66 -7.69 -3.30 -17.54
CA ASP A 66 -9.03 -2.72 -17.61
C ASP A 66 -9.43 -2.06 -16.28
N ASP A 67 -9.04 -2.66 -15.16
CA ASP A 67 -9.58 -2.32 -13.84
C ASP A 67 -8.68 -1.40 -13.01
N LEU A 68 -7.36 -1.43 -13.24
CA LEU A 68 -6.40 -0.71 -12.41
C LEU A 68 -5.88 0.56 -13.07
N GLU A 69 -5.50 1.51 -12.24
CA GLU A 69 -4.71 2.67 -12.65
C GLU A 69 -3.66 3.00 -11.62
N ARG A 70 -2.54 3.55 -12.08
CA ARG A 70 -1.55 4.15 -11.19
C ARG A 70 -2.16 5.37 -10.54
N THR A 71 -1.87 5.54 -9.26
CA THR A 71 -2.30 6.71 -8.52
C THR A 71 -1.17 7.23 -7.65
N MET A 72 -1.21 8.52 -7.39
CA MET A 72 -0.44 9.10 -6.30
C MET A 72 -1.15 8.77 -4.98
N LEU A 73 -0.36 8.44 -3.96
CA LEU A 73 -0.81 8.24 -2.59
C LEU A 73 -0.11 9.25 -1.70
N LEU A 74 -0.87 10.04 -0.97
CA LEU A 74 -0.36 10.98 0.02
C LEU A 74 -0.40 10.35 1.42
N ALA A 75 0.41 10.85 2.34
CA ALA A 75 0.40 10.35 3.72
C ALA A 75 -0.93 10.69 4.42
N SER A 76 -1.53 11.82 4.09
CA SER A 76 -2.85 12.21 4.59
C SER A 76 -3.98 11.29 4.16
N ASP A 77 -3.87 10.62 3.00
CA ASP A 77 -4.88 9.67 2.53
C ASP A 77 -5.05 8.49 3.51
N LEU A 78 -3.95 8.10 4.16
CA LEU A 78 -3.89 6.98 5.10
C LEU A 78 -4.29 7.35 6.53
N ILE A 79 -4.56 8.62 6.85
CA ILE A 79 -5.06 8.99 8.17
C ILE A 79 -6.40 8.28 8.43
N HIS A 80 -6.46 7.59 9.58
CA HIS A 80 -7.56 6.72 10.03
C HIS A 80 -7.74 5.41 9.26
N GLU A 81 -6.87 5.12 8.31
CA GLU A 81 -6.80 3.82 7.64
C GLU A 81 -5.99 2.84 8.49
N GLU A 82 -6.30 1.54 8.35
CA GLU A 82 -5.51 0.48 8.96
C GLU A 82 -4.46 -0.02 7.97
N VAL A 83 -3.20 0.03 8.37
CA VAL A 83 -2.03 -0.28 7.53
C VAL A 83 -1.02 -1.14 8.29
N VAL A 84 -0.05 -1.72 7.58
CA VAL A 84 1.08 -2.45 8.17
C VAL A 84 2.34 -1.57 8.16
N ILE A 85 3.00 -1.47 9.31
CA ILE A 85 4.30 -0.79 9.44
C ILE A 85 5.37 -1.73 10.00
N LYS A 86 6.64 -1.41 9.69
CA LYS A 86 7.81 -1.90 10.43
C LYS A 86 8.13 -0.89 11.53
N GLU A 87 7.77 -1.21 12.77
CA GLU A 87 7.93 -0.37 13.94
C GLU A 87 9.40 -0.25 14.34
N HIS A 88 9.83 0.94 14.79
CA HIS A 88 11.26 1.25 14.98
C HIS A 88 11.83 0.86 16.35
N CYS A 89 11.06 0.86 17.43
CA CYS A 89 11.53 0.58 18.78
C CYS A 89 11.86 -0.90 19.04
N PHE A 90 10.98 -1.79 18.61
CA PHE A 90 11.09 -3.24 18.80
C PHE A 90 11.44 -3.97 17.50
N ASN A 91 11.49 -3.25 16.38
CA ASN A 91 11.70 -3.81 15.05
C ASN A 91 10.60 -4.83 14.68
N ASP A 92 9.40 -4.66 15.22
CA ASP A 92 8.25 -5.55 14.99
C ASP A 92 7.42 -5.11 13.78
N ILE A 93 6.70 -6.08 13.20
CA ILE A 93 5.71 -5.80 12.16
C ILE A 93 4.36 -5.66 12.86
N VAL A 94 3.75 -4.49 12.74
CA VAL A 94 2.49 -4.19 13.41
C VAL A 94 1.47 -3.66 12.42
N GLN A 95 0.22 -4.10 12.58
CA GLN A 95 -0.93 -3.59 11.85
C GLN A 95 -1.76 -2.71 12.77
N GLY A 96 -2.17 -1.54 12.30
CA GLY A 96 -2.91 -0.61 13.14
C GLY A 96 -3.44 0.59 12.39
N ARG A 97 -4.31 1.33 13.07
CA ARG A 97 -4.93 2.54 12.53
C ARG A 97 -4.01 3.75 12.67
N VAL A 98 -3.73 4.41 11.56
CA VAL A 98 -2.92 5.62 11.50
C VAL A 98 -3.60 6.78 12.21
N ILE A 99 -2.84 7.47 13.06
CA ILE A 99 -3.26 8.71 13.74
C ILE A 99 -2.49 9.95 13.29
N ALA A 100 -1.25 9.78 12.81
CA ALA A 100 -0.38 10.85 12.35
C ALA A 100 0.75 10.30 11.46
N PHE A 101 1.47 11.19 10.80
CA PHE A 101 2.72 10.93 10.09
C PHE A 101 3.73 12.05 10.42
N GLU A 102 5.03 11.77 10.32
CA GLU A 102 6.08 12.68 10.83
C GLU A 102 6.57 13.71 9.81
N GLU A 103 6.47 13.38 8.52
CA GLU A 103 7.00 14.20 7.44
C GLU A 103 5.97 15.18 6.85
N SER A 104 6.39 16.08 5.95
CA SER A 104 5.44 16.93 5.21
C SER A 104 4.63 16.10 4.24
N ASP A 105 3.31 16.36 4.18
CA ASP A 105 2.41 15.60 3.33
C ASP A 105 2.82 15.70 1.86
N SER A 106 3.32 14.58 1.34
CA SER A 106 3.93 14.45 0.03
C SER A 106 3.77 13.01 -0.46
N PRO A 107 4.03 12.74 -1.74
CA PRO A 107 3.81 11.41 -2.29
C PRO A 107 4.61 10.33 -1.57
N ILE A 108 3.92 9.24 -1.25
CA ILE A 108 4.55 8.03 -0.73
C ILE A 108 5.28 7.32 -1.87
N CYS A 109 6.56 7.07 -1.65
CA CYS A 109 7.41 6.27 -2.52
C CYS A 109 7.91 5.05 -1.75
N PHE A 110 7.97 3.91 -2.43
CA PHE A 110 8.49 2.68 -1.87
C PHE A 110 9.92 2.42 -2.35
N HIS A 111 10.77 1.99 -1.43
CA HIS A 111 12.15 1.63 -1.70
C HIS A 111 12.40 0.18 -1.31
N LEU A 112 12.99 -0.58 -2.23
CA LEU A 112 13.39 -1.96 -1.96
C LEU A 112 14.53 -1.98 -0.94
N LYS A 113 14.31 -2.72 0.15
CA LYS A 113 15.28 -3.01 1.20
C LYS A 113 15.21 -4.50 1.51
N GLU A 114 16.29 -5.21 1.20
CA GLU A 114 16.37 -6.66 1.34
C GLU A 114 15.22 -7.33 0.58
N GLU A 115 14.28 -7.94 1.28
CA GLU A 115 13.15 -8.70 0.72
C GLU A 115 11.80 -7.98 0.91
N SER A 116 11.82 -6.66 1.11
CA SER A 116 10.63 -5.87 1.38
C SER A 116 10.72 -4.45 0.82
N LEU A 117 9.56 -3.85 0.59
CA LEU A 117 9.40 -2.46 0.17
C LEU A 117 9.02 -1.61 1.39
N HIS A 118 9.73 -0.49 1.59
CA HIS A 118 9.52 0.42 2.71
C HIS A 118 9.16 1.80 2.20
N SER A 119 8.15 2.45 2.80
CA SER A 119 7.83 3.83 2.46
C SER A 119 8.90 4.83 2.92
N ASN A 120 8.96 5.97 2.25
CA ASN A 120 9.70 7.17 2.68
C ASN A 120 9.08 7.88 3.90
N PHE A 121 7.84 7.58 4.27
CA PHE A 121 7.13 8.14 5.42
C PHE A 121 7.14 7.25 6.64
N LYS A 122 7.11 7.85 7.83
CA LYS A 122 6.78 7.18 9.09
C LYS A 122 5.37 7.51 9.53
N PHE A 123 4.61 6.47 9.86
CA PHE A 123 3.25 6.55 10.36
C PHE A 123 3.20 6.20 11.83
N GLN A 124 2.31 6.85 12.55
CA GLN A 124 2.09 6.65 13.97
C GLN A 124 0.75 5.95 14.21
N PHE A 125 0.77 4.97 15.10
CA PHE A 125 -0.41 4.28 15.62
C PHE A 125 -0.66 4.67 17.07
N ARG A 126 -1.93 4.65 17.47
CA ARG A 126 -2.28 4.76 18.88
C ARG A 126 -1.90 3.46 19.60
N SER A 127 -0.96 3.54 20.53
CA SER A 127 -0.59 2.44 21.41
C SER A 127 -1.42 2.46 22.70
N GLN A 128 -1.61 1.29 23.31
CA GLN A 128 -2.10 1.19 24.69
C GLN A 128 -1.00 1.50 25.72
N ILE A 129 0.26 1.53 25.28
CA ILE A 129 1.42 1.92 26.06
C ILE A 129 1.64 3.43 25.88
N LYS A 130 2.28 4.09 26.85
CA LYS A 130 2.40 5.56 26.98
C LYS A 130 2.91 6.33 25.73
N TYR A 131 3.53 5.65 24.77
CA TYR A 131 4.07 6.25 23.55
C TYR A 131 3.46 5.61 22.29
N PRO A 132 3.11 6.40 21.25
CA PRO A 132 2.64 5.87 19.98
C PRO A 132 3.71 5.00 19.33
N LEU A 133 3.28 3.94 18.64
CA LEU A 133 4.17 3.14 17.80
C LEU A 133 4.40 3.90 16.50
N ALA A 134 5.63 3.92 16.00
CA ALA A 134 5.99 4.64 14.78
C ALA A 134 6.87 3.79 13.87
N GLY A 135 6.63 3.87 12.56
CA GLY A 135 7.35 3.05 11.59
C GLY A 135 6.99 3.35 10.15
N ASN A 136 7.81 2.88 9.22
CA ASN A 136 7.53 3.00 7.78
C ASN A 136 6.48 1.97 7.38
N LEU A 137 5.65 2.28 6.38
CA LEU A 137 4.81 1.27 5.74
C LEU A 137 5.70 0.13 5.25
N LEU A 138 5.27 -1.08 5.56
CA LEU A 138 5.95 -2.29 5.15
C LEU A 138 5.09 -3.04 4.14
N VAL A 139 5.64 -3.20 2.94
CA VAL A 139 5.08 -4.04 1.89
C VAL A 139 6.01 -5.23 1.76
N ARG A 140 5.50 -6.42 2.06
CA ARG A 140 6.29 -7.65 1.94
C ARG A 140 6.21 -8.19 0.51
N LEU A 141 7.30 -8.78 0.04
CA LEU A 141 7.39 -9.36 -1.30
C LEU A 141 7.20 -10.88 -1.31
N ASP A 142 6.98 -11.49 -0.14
CA ASP A 142 6.68 -12.91 -0.03
C ASP A 142 5.22 -13.19 -0.45
N TYR A 143 5.06 -14.07 -1.44
CA TYR A 143 3.79 -14.60 -1.92
C TYR A 143 3.86 -16.13 -2.03
#